data_AF-A0A835Q727-F1
#
_entry.id   AF-A0A835Q727-F1
#
_cell.length_a   1.000
_cell.length_b   1.000
_cell.length_c   1.000
_cell.angle_alpha   90.00
_cell.angle_beta   90.00
_cell.angle_gamma   90.00
#
_symmetry.space_group_name_H-M   'P 1'
#
loop_
_entity.id
_entity.type
_entity.pdbx_description
1 polymer ?
#
loop_
_entity_poly.entity_id
_entity_poly.type
_entity_poly.pdbx_seq_one_letter_code
_entity_poly.pdbx_strand_id
1 'polypeptide(L)'
;MSCPHVSGIAALLRGAHPDWSPAAIKSAIVTTAYNLDTTGEIIKDLATGNSSTPFVRGAGHVDPNKALNPGLVYDAGFDDYIAFLCSIGYSNQQIAVFTREPTFVDCSSKGLSNPGELNYPSFAVVFYETRNVVTYKRTVKNVGGFVSGGSSSVKYKVEISSPPGVKVTVRPTELVFDPVNHSLSYEITFASIAGSKAAGTHQFGSISWTDGVHEVRSPVAITWRYSLVSSM
;
A
#
# COMPACT_ATOMS: atom_id res chain seq x y z
N MET A 1 21.52 -1.32 -11.10
CA MET A 1 21.37 -2.78 -11.36
C MET A 1 20.10 -3.41 -10.76
N SER A 2 19.40 -2.79 -9.80
CA SER A 2 18.20 -3.40 -9.18
C SER A 2 16.95 -3.39 -10.08
N CYS A 3 16.72 -2.31 -10.85
CA CYS A 3 15.58 -2.19 -11.77
C CYS A 3 15.40 -3.41 -12.71
N PRO A 4 16.41 -3.86 -13.49
CA PRO A 4 16.23 -4.99 -14.39
C PRO A 4 15.91 -6.32 -13.67
N HIS A 5 16.34 -6.52 -12.43
CA HIS A 5 15.95 -7.70 -11.64
C HIS A 5 14.46 -7.68 -11.33
N VAL A 6 13.94 -6.54 -10.86
CA VAL A 6 12.50 -6.39 -10.57
C VAL A 6 11.68 -6.47 -11.86
N SER A 7 12.17 -5.94 -12.99
CA SER A 7 11.53 -6.10 -14.30
C SER A 7 11.45 -7.56 -14.75
N GLY A 8 12.52 -8.34 -14.56
CA GLY A 8 12.53 -9.77 -14.85
C GLY A 8 11.52 -10.55 -14.00
N ILE A 9 11.46 -10.25 -12.69
CA ILE A 9 10.46 -10.84 -11.78
C ILE A 9 9.04 -10.48 -12.23
N ALA A 10 8.77 -9.21 -12.53
CA ALA A 10 7.47 -8.77 -13.01
C ALA A 10 7.05 -9.46 -14.31
N ALA A 11 8.00 -9.69 -15.23
CA ALA A 11 7.75 -10.43 -16.48
C ALA A 11 7.41 -11.92 -16.21
N LEU A 12 8.12 -12.56 -15.29
CA LEU A 12 7.82 -13.95 -14.88
C LEU A 12 6.44 -14.05 -14.23
N LEU A 13 6.11 -13.12 -13.34
CA LEU A 13 4.77 -13.05 -12.73
C LEU A 13 3.68 -12.83 -13.76
N ARG A 14 3.91 -11.98 -14.78
CA ARG A 14 2.96 -11.82 -15.89
C ARG A 14 2.82 -13.07 -16.74
N GLY A 15 3.90 -13.84 -16.91
CA GLY A 15 3.87 -15.14 -17.59
C GLY A 15 3.05 -16.18 -16.83
N ALA A 16 3.17 -16.20 -15.50
CA ALA A 16 2.42 -17.12 -14.63
C ALA A 16 0.95 -16.69 -14.42
N HIS A 17 0.68 -15.38 -14.40
CA HIS A 17 -0.64 -14.79 -14.20
C HIS A 17 -0.97 -13.79 -15.33
N PRO A 18 -1.35 -14.28 -16.52
CA PRO A 18 -1.55 -13.43 -17.71
C PRO A 18 -2.66 -12.39 -17.58
N ASP A 19 -3.60 -12.59 -16.65
CA ASP A 19 -4.76 -11.75 -16.38
C ASP A 19 -4.47 -10.64 -15.35
N TRP A 20 -3.40 -10.74 -14.56
CA TRP A 20 -3.08 -9.75 -13.53
C TRP A 20 -2.72 -8.40 -14.13
N SER A 21 -3.34 -7.34 -13.63
CA SER A 21 -2.96 -5.97 -14.01
C SER A 21 -1.50 -5.66 -13.59
N PRO A 22 -0.89 -4.60 -14.15
CA PRO A 22 0.39 -4.10 -13.67
C PRO A 22 0.38 -3.75 -12.16
N ALA A 23 -0.75 -3.25 -11.65
CA ALA A 23 -0.91 -2.94 -10.23
C ALA A 23 -0.96 -4.20 -9.36
N ALA A 24 -1.64 -5.26 -9.82
CA ALA A 24 -1.67 -6.55 -9.13
C ALA A 24 -0.28 -7.21 -9.07
N ILE A 25 0.49 -7.19 -10.17
CA ILE A 25 1.88 -7.68 -10.18
C ILE A 25 2.75 -6.89 -9.20
N LYS A 26 2.66 -5.55 -9.25
CA LYS A 26 3.36 -4.68 -8.31
C LYS A 26 2.96 -4.99 -6.87
N SER A 27 1.67 -5.17 -6.61
CA SER A 27 1.17 -5.53 -5.29
C SER A 27 1.82 -6.81 -4.81
N ALA A 28 1.81 -7.88 -5.61
CA ALA A 28 2.40 -9.16 -5.25
C ALA A 28 3.89 -9.03 -4.86
N ILE A 29 4.67 -8.28 -5.64
CA ILE A 29 6.09 -8.02 -5.35
C ILE A 29 6.25 -7.23 -4.04
N VAL A 30 5.41 -6.22 -3.82
CA VAL A 30 5.52 -5.32 -2.65
C VAL A 30 5.07 -6.03 -1.37
N THR A 31 3.94 -6.72 -1.39
CA THR A 31 3.33 -7.28 -0.17
C THR A 31 4.02 -8.54 0.34
N THR A 32 4.78 -9.22 -0.53
CA THR A 32 5.56 -10.41 -0.18
C THR A 32 7.04 -10.11 0.10
N ALA A 33 7.47 -8.86 -0.08
CA ALA A 33 8.83 -8.44 0.21
C ALA A 33 9.16 -8.56 1.70
N TYR A 34 10.37 -9.01 2.01
CA TYR A 34 10.84 -9.16 3.39
C TYR A 34 11.83 -8.04 3.76
N ASN A 35 11.92 -7.73 5.05
CA ASN A 35 12.76 -6.65 5.55
C ASN A 35 13.85 -7.07 6.54
N LEU A 36 13.94 -8.36 6.82
CA LEU A 36 14.95 -8.92 7.71
C LEU A 36 16.10 -9.50 6.88
N ASP A 37 17.32 -9.36 7.37
CA ASP A 37 18.48 -10.04 6.80
C ASP A 37 18.62 -11.47 7.36
N THR A 38 19.69 -12.17 6.98
CA THR A 38 19.96 -13.54 7.42
C THR A 38 20.23 -13.68 8.92
N THR A 39 20.43 -12.57 9.64
CA THR A 39 20.60 -12.54 11.10
C THR A 39 19.27 -12.33 11.82
N GLY A 40 18.17 -12.09 11.09
CA GLY A 40 16.86 -11.78 11.65
C GLY A 40 16.68 -10.30 12.02
N GLU A 41 17.69 -9.47 11.77
CA GLU A 41 17.66 -8.03 12.02
C GLU A 41 17.11 -7.27 10.81
N ILE A 42 16.60 -6.06 11.00
CA ILE A 42 16.17 -5.21 9.89
C ILE A 42 17.37 -4.90 8.99
N ILE A 43 17.22 -5.12 7.68
CA ILE A 43 18.24 -4.80 6.65
C ILE A 43 18.80 -3.41 6.92
N LYS A 44 20.13 -3.28 6.99
CA LYS A 44 20.79 -2.01 7.30
C LYS A 44 20.82 -1.06 6.11
N ASP A 45 20.71 0.23 6.39
CA ASP A 45 21.09 1.29 5.46
C ASP A 45 22.62 1.41 5.45
N LEU A 46 23.23 1.16 4.29
CA LEU A 46 24.68 1.19 4.13
C LEU A 46 25.28 2.58 4.41
N ALA A 47 24.54 3.65 4.15
CA ALA A 47 25.04 5.02 4.32
C ALA A 47 25.19 5.40 5.81
N THR A 48 24.31 4.88 6.67
CA THR A 48 24.25 5.24 8.09
C THR A 48 24.66 4.12 9.04
N GLY A 49 24.66 2.86 8.58
CA GLY A 49 24.89 1.67 9.41
C GLY A 49 23.70 1.27 10.31
N ASN A 50 22.62 2.06 10.30
CA ASN A 50 21.42 1.83 11.10
C ASN A 50 20.41 0.93 10.37
N SER A 51 19.37 0.46 11.09
CA SER A 51 18.23 -0.23 10.46
C SER A 51 17.59 0.63 9.37
N SER A 52 17.40 0.08 8.18
CA SER A 52 16.79 0.81 7.06
C SER A 52 15.29 1.07 7.29
N THR A 53 14.85 2.21 6.77
CA THR A 53 13.44 2.62 6.81
C THR A 53 12.74 2.33 5.49
N PRO A 54 11.39 2.32 5.46
CA PRO A 54 10.63 2.29 4.22
C PRO A 54 11.02 3.36 3.17
N PHE A 55 11.62 4.49 3.55
CA PHE A 55 12.12 5.46 2.57
C PHE A 55 13.40 5.02 1.85
N VAL A 56 14.18 4.12 2.45
CA VAL A 56 15.39 3.58 1.84
C VAL A 56 15.08 2.36 0.97
N ARG A 57 14.22 1.46 1.47
CA ARG A 57 13.99 0.14 0.84
C ARG A 57 12.56 -0.14 0.39
N GLY A 58 11.64 0.82 0.51
CA GLY A 58 10.22 0.57 0.26
C GLY A 58 9.67 -0.52 1.19
N ALA A 59 9.01 -1.53 0.63
CA ALA A 59 8.48 -2.65 1.41
C ALA A 59 9.57 -3.62 1.89
N GLY A 60 10.68 -3.77 1.18
CA GLY A 60 11.71 -4.75 1.49
C GLY A 60 12.49 -5.24 0.27
N HIS A 61 13.27 -6.29 0.50
CA HIS A 61 13.89 -7.07 -0.54
C HIS A 61 12.84 -7.98 -1.19
N VAL A 62 12.89 -8.11 -2.51
CA VAL A 62 11.96 -8.94 -3.29
C VAL A 62 12.09 -10.42 -2.93
N ASP A 63 10.95 -11.12 -2.87
CA ASP A 63 10.83 -12.58 -2.77
C ASP A 63 10.03 -13.10 -3.97
N PRO A 64 10.69 -13.53 -5.06
CA PRO A 64 10.01 -13.96 -6.28
C PRO A 64 9.09 -15.17 -6.06
N ASN A 65 9.47 -16.08 -5.15
CA ASN A 65 8.73 -17.31 -4.92
C ASN A 65 7.43 -17.03 -4.16
N LYS A 66 7.48 -16.18 -3.12
CA LYS A 66 6.25 -15.74 -2.45
C LYS A 66 5.37 -14.86 -3.35
N ALA A 67 5.98 -13.99 -4.16
CA ALA A 67 5.23 -13.14 -5.09
C ALA A 67 4.42 -13.93 -6.14
N LEU A 68 4.79 -15.19 -6.42
CA LEU A 68 4.03 -16.07 -7.32
C LEU A 68 2.65 -16.41 -6.76
N ASN A 69 2.50 -16.52 -5.44
CA ASN A 69 1.22 -16.73 -4.77
C ASN A 69 1.12 -15.84 -3.53
N PRO A 70 0.74 -14.55 -3.69
CA PRO A 70 0.76 -13.58 -2.62
C PRO A 70 -0.46 -13.66 -1.70
N GLY A 71 -1.46 -14.51 -1.98
CA GLY A 71 -2.73 -14.56 -1.27
C GLY A 71 -3.67 -13.43 -1.67
N LEU A 72 -3.32 -12.17 -1.36
CA LEU A 72 -4.11 -10.97 -1.72
C LEU A 72 -3.30 -9.96 -2.54
N VAL A 73 -4.00 -9.21 -3.40
CA VAL A 73 -3.44 -8.08 -4.15
C VAL A 73 -4.28 -6.81 -4.00
N TYR A 74 -3.60 -5.66 -3.97
CA TYR A 74 -4.16 -4.32 -4.14
C TYR A 74 -4.15 -3.99 -5.63
N ASP A 75 -5.30 -4.19 -6.28
CA ASP A 75 -5.45 -3.92 -7.71
C ASP A 75 -5.89 -2.47 -7.94
N ALA A 76 -5.47 -1.89 -9.07
CA ALA A 76 -5.81 -0.53 -9.47
C ALA A 76 -5.77 -0.42 -11.00
N GLY A 77 -6.76 0.27 -11.56
CA GLY A 77 -6.92 0.49 -12.99
C GLY A 77 -6.49 1.88 -13.43
N PHE A 78 -6.67 2.14 -14.73
CA PHE A 78 -6.37 3.43 -15.35
C PHE A 78 -7.13 4.59 -14.68
N ASP A 79 -8.44 4.44 -14.48
CA ASP A 79 -9.27 5.50 -13.87
C ASP A 79 -8.86 5.82 -12.42
N ASP A 80 -8.36 4.85 -11.64
CA ASP A 80 -7.87 5.10 -10.28
C ASP A 80 -6.66 6.03 -10.27
N TYR A 81 -5.75 5.87 -11.25
CA TYR A 81 -4.60 6.78 -11.39
C TYR A 81 -5.03 8.17 -11.89
N ILE A 82 -6.04 8.25 -12.74
CA ILE A 82 -6.62 9.55 -13.15
C ILE A 82 -7.25 10.25 -11.95
N ALA A 83 -8.04 9.54 -11.14
CA ALA A 83 -8.63 10.04 -9.91
C ALA A 83 -7.56 10.53 -8.91
N PHE A 84 -6.45 9.79 -8.81
CA PHE A 84 -5.30 10.20 -8.01
C PHE A 84 -4.65 11.49 -8.53
N LEU A 85 -4.37 11.59 -9.83
CA LEU A 85 -3.79 12.80 -10.44
C LEU A 85 -4.68 14.04 -10.20
N CYS A 86 -6.00 13.88 -10.37
CA CYS A 86 -6.97 14.92 -10.04
C CYS A 86 -6.87 15.34 -8.55
N SER A 87 -6.76 14.39 -7.63
CA SER A 87 -6.70 14.66 -6.18
C SER A 87 -5.42 15.37 -5.71
N ILE A 88 -4.34 15.33 -6.50
CA ILE A 88 -3.10 16.06 -6.23
C ILE A 88 -2.98 17.38 -7.01
N GLY A 89 -4.07 17.81 -7.66
CA GLY A 89 -4.16 19.13 -8.29
C GLY A 89 -3.67 19.22 -9.74
N TYR A 90 -3.51 18.09 -10.44
CA TYR A 90 -3.23 18.14 -11.87
C TYR A 90 -4.46 18.64 -12.64
N SER A 91 -4.24 19.54 -13.59
CA SER A 91 -5.30 20.03 -14.46
C SER A 91 -5.63 19.02 -15.57
N ASN A 92 -6.83 19.16 -16.14
CA ASN A 92 -7.29 18.30 -17.23
C ASN A 92 -6.33 18.33 -18.43
N GLN A 93 -5.74 19.48 -18.73
CA GLN A 93 -4.73 19.65 -19.80
C GLN A 93 -3.43 18.93 -19.47
N GLN A 94 -2.99 18.94 -18.21
CA GLN A 94 -1.79 18.22 -17.77
C GLN A 94 -2.01 16.71 -17.85
N ILE A 95 -3.21 16.23 -17.47
CA ILE A 95 -3.56 14.81 -17.55
C ILE A 95 -3.61 14.32 -19.00
N ALA A 96 -4.17 15.13 -19.91
CA ALA A 96 -4.29 14.80 -21.33
C ALA A 96 -2.93 14.48 -22.00
N VAL A 97 -1.83 15.07 -21.51
CA VAL A 97 -0.47 14.76 -22.00
C VAL A 97 -0.11 13.29 -21.76
N PHE A 98 -0.56 12.71 -20.64
CA PHE A 98 -0.26 11.32 -20.29
C PHE A 98 -1.21 10.33 -20.97
N THR A 99 -2.48 10.67 -21.08
CA THR A 99 -3.51 9.77 -21.63
C THR A 99 -3.46 9.68 -23.14
N ARG A 100 -2.86 10.69 -23.82
CA ARG A 100 -2.88 10.83 -25.29
C ARG A 100 -4.29 10.82 -25.89
N GLU A 101 -5.29 11.08 -25.05
CA GLU A 101 -6.70 11.17 -25.40
C GLU A 101 -7.08 12.66 -25.40
N PRO A 102 -7.70 13.17 -26.48
CA PRO A 102 -8.14 14.56 -26.56
C PRO A 102 -9.35 14.87 -25.66
N THR A 103 -9.98 13.86 -25.04
CA THR A 103 -11.16 14.02 -24.19
C THR A 103 -10.82 14.64 -22.84
N PHE A 104 -11.63 15.62 -22.47
CA PHE A 104 -11.61 16.31 -21.19
C PHE A 104 -11.78 15.32 -20.03
N VAL A 105 -10.70 15.05 -19.27
CA VAL A 105 -10.81 14.38 -17.98
C VAL A 105 -11.51 15.33 -17.02
N ASP A 106 -12.72 15.02 -16.57
CA ASP A 106 -13.41 15.85 -15.59
C ASP A 106 -12.99 15.50 -14.16
N CYS A 107 -12.01 16.25 -13.63
CA CYS A 107 -11.57 16.09 -12.26
C CYS A 107 -12.60 16.51 -11.21
N SER A 108 -13.66 17.25 -11.58
CA SER A 108 -14.68 17.68 -10.61
C SER A 108 -15.55 16.52 -10.09
N SER A 109 -15.70 15.47 -10.90
CA SER A 109 -16.48 14.27 -10.57
C SER A 109 -15.63 13.03 -10.31
N LYS A 110 -14.36 13.03 -10.73
CA LYS A 110 -13.46 11.86 -10.65
C LYS A 110 -12.39 11.92 -9.55
N GLY A 111 -12.17 13.06 -8.90
CA GLY A 111 -11.11 13.19 -7.90
C GLY A 111 -11.33 12.32 -6.66
N LEU A 112 -10.27 11.66 -6.18
CA LEU A 112 -10.29 11.07 -4.83
C LEU A 112 -10.45 12.17 -3.78
N SER A 113 -11.15 11.86 -2.69
CA SER A 113 -11.30 12.81 -1.57
C SER A 113 -9.98 13.06 -0.86
N ASN A 114 -9.08 12.07 -0.88
CA ASN A 114 -7.71 12.19 -0.40
C ASN A 114 -6.78 11.38 -1.33
N PRO A 115 -5.62 11.90 -1.75
CA PRO A 115 -4.68 11.17 -2.61
C PRO A 115 -4.19 9.85 -1.99
N GLY A 116 -4.19 9.73 -0.67
CA GLY A 116 -3.87 8.50 0.03
C GLY A 116 -4.92 7.38 -0.12
N GLU A 117 -6.08 7.66 -0.74
CA GLU A 117 -7.11 6.65 -1.05
C GLU A 117 -6.81 5.81 -2.29
N LEU A 118 -5.82 6.18 -3.11
CA LEU A 118 -5.36 5.31 -4.20
C LEU A 118 -5.07 3.91 -3.63
N ASN A 119 -5.61 2.86 -4.26
CA ASN A 119 -5.56 1.50 -3.76
C ASN A 119 -4.16 0.88 -3.90
N TYR A 120 -3.23 1.40 -3.11
CA TYR A 120 -1.80 1.15 -3.22
C TYR A 120 -1.31 0.27 -2.06
N PRO A 121 -0.35 -0.65 -2.28
CA PRO A 121 0.13 -1.63 -1.29
C PRO A 121 1.09 -1.04 -0.22
N SER A 122 0.92 0.26 0.10
CA SER A 122 1.66 0.95 1.15
C SER A 122 0.89 2.18 1.60
N PHE A 123 1.24 2.69 2.78
CA PHE A 123 0.61 3.87 3.37
C PHE A 123 1.62 4.98 3.59
N ALA A 124 1.36 6.14 3.00
CA ALA A 124 2.07 7.38 3.30
C ALA A 124 1.05 8.34 3.93
N VAL A 125 1.24 8.66 5.21
CA VAL A 125 0.32 9.49 5.99
C VAL A 125 1.03 10.77 6.38
N VAL A 126 0.39 11.91 6.15
CA VAL A 126 0.90 13.23 6.55
C VAL A 126 0.00 13.80 7.63
N PHE A 127 0.60 14.14 8.77
CA PHE A 127 -0.06 14.88 9.85
C PHE A 127 0.41 16.33 9.84
N TYR A 128 -0.52 17.27 9.68
CA TYR A 128 -0.25 18.71 9.71
C TYR A 128 -0.44 19.33 11.10
N GLU A 129 -1.15 18.62 11.98
CA GLU A 129 -1.53 19.06 13.32
C GLU A 129 -1.20 17.99 14.36
N THR A 130 -1.04 18.41 15.61
CA THR A 130 -0.71 17.52 16.74
C THR A 130 -1.79 16.49 17.06
N ARG A 131 -3.03 16.71 16.59
CA ARG A 131 -4.19 15.81 16.75
C ARG A 131 -4.86 15.52 15.41
N ASN A 132 -4.07 15.09 14.43
CA ASN A 132 -4.62 14.72 13.14
C ASN A 132 -5.07 13.25 13.10
N VAL A 133 -6.20 13.02 12.43
CA VAL A 133 -6.76 11.69 12.17
C VAL A 133 -6.93 11.57 10.66
N VAL A 134 -6.35 10.52 10.09
CA VAL A 134 -6.42 10.24 8.65
C VAL A 134 -6.93 8.83 8.45
N THR A 135 -7.99 8.68 7.67
CA THR A 135 -8.56 7.37 7.31
C THR A 135 -8.38 7.15 5.82
N TYR A 136 -7.98 5.93 5.46
CA TYR A 136 -7.94 5.48 4.06
C TYR A 136 -8.78 4.23 3.90
N LYS A 137 -9.42 4.13 2.74
CA LYS A 137 -10.04 2.89 2.28
C LYS A 137 -9.05 2.13 1.39
N ARG A 138 -9.04 0.81 1.53
CA ARG A 138 -8.35 -0.11 0.63
C ARG A 138 -9.28 -1.23 0.22
N THR A 139 -9.05 -1.75 -0.97
CA THR A 139 -9.74 -2.94 -1.49
C THR A 139 -8.69 -3.97 -1.87
N VAL A 140 -8.83 -5.18 -1.34
CA VAL A 140 -7.94 -6.30 -1.64
C VAL A 140 -8.72 -7.37 -2.37
N LYS A 141 -8.09 -7.98 -3.38
CA LYS A 141 -8.63 -9.10 -4.15
C LYS A 141 -7.91 -10.37 -3.75
N ASN A 142 -8.65 -11.44 -3.48
CA ASN A 142 -8.10 -12.77 -3.25
C ASN A 142 -7.64 -13.39 -4.58
N VAL A 143 -6.37 -13.79 -4.62
CA VAL A 143 -5.73 -14.50 -5.73
C VAL A 143 -5.05 -15.80 -5.30
N GLY A 144 -5.14 -16.16 -4.00
CA GLY A 144 -4.56 -17.37 -3.44
C GLY A 144 -5.34 -18.66 -3.71
N GLY A 145 -6.43 -18.57 -4.48
CA GLY A 145 -7.34 -19.67 -4.79
C GLY A 145 -8.28 -20.02 -3.63
N PHE A 146 -9.16 -21.00 -3.88
CA PHE A 146 -10.03 -21.62 -2.89
C PHE A 146 -9.74 -23.13 -2.86
N VAL A 147 -9.82 -23.74 -1.68
CA VAL A 147 -9.62 -25.20 -1.55
C VAL A 147 -10.71 -25.92 -2.34
N SER A 148 -10.31 -26.80 -3.25
CA SER A 148 -11.23 -27.58 -4.08
C SER A 148 -11.92 -28.66 -3.23
N GLY A 149 -13.24 -28.60 -3.07
CA GLY A 149 -14.02 -29.70 -2.46
C GLY A 149 -14.99 -29.36 -1.32
N GLY A 150 -15.22 -28.08 -0.98
CA GLY A 150 -16.24 -27.68 -0.01
C GLY A 150 -16.49 -26.17 0.00
N SER A 151 -17.51 -25.72 0.74
CA SER A 151 -17.72 -24.30 1.07
C SER A 151 -16.52 -23.79 1.88
N SER A 152 -15.48 -23.34 1.21
CA SER A 152 -14.21 -23.00 1.86
C SER A 152 -13.91 -21.52 1.64
N SER A 153 -14.56 -20.68 2.43
CA SER A 153 -14.14 -19.30 2.56
C SER A 153 -12.73 -19.22 3.14
N VAL A 154 -11.94 -18.26 2.68
CA VAL A 154 -10.58 -17.98 3.19
C VAL A 154 -10.64 -16.75 4.06
N LYS A 155 -10.11 -16.86 5.27
CA LYS A 155 -10.19 -15.82 6.29
C LYS A 155 -8.82 -15.22 6.56
N TYR A 156 -8.69 -13.92 6.35
CA TYR A 156 -7.51 -13.15 6.71
C TYR A 156 -7.78 -12.34 7.97
N LYS A 157 -6.85 -12.35 8.91
CA LYS A 157 -6.84 -11.50 10.10
C LYS A 157 -5.80 -10.40 9.96
N VAL A 158 -6.11 -9.23 10.51
CA VAL A 158 -5.18 -8.10 10.49
C VAL A 158 -4.18 -8.18 11.63
N GLU A 159 -2.92 -7.94 11.32
CA GLU A 159 -1.83 -7.71 12.27
C GLU A 159 -1.25 -6.32 12.05
N ILE A 160 -0.98 -5.60 13.14
CA ILE A 160 -0.58 -4.18 13.09
C ILE A 160 0.68 -3.97 13.91
N SER A 161 1.74 -3.51 13.25
CA SER A 161 2.90 -2.90 13.90
C SER A 161 2.74 -1.39 13.83
N SER A 162 2.17 -0.80 14.88
CA SER A 162 1.87 0.64 14.91
C SER A 162 3.16 1.48 14.88
N PRO A 163 3.26 2.51 14.02
CA PRO A 163 4.35 3.47 14.09
C PRO A 163 4.40 4.15 15.47
N PRO A 164 5.59 4.39 16.05
CA PRO A 164 5.70 5.07 17.33
C PRO A 164 4.95 6.42 17.35
N GLY A 165 4.15 6.65 18.39
CA GLY A 165 3.35 7.88 18.51
C GLY A 165 2.06 7.91 17.70
N VAL A 166 1.68 6.82 17.02
CA VAL A 166 0.47 6.75 16.21
C VAL A 166 -0.38 5.57 16.64
N LYS A 167 -1.67 5.83 16.86
CA LYS A 167 -2.67 4.78 17.02
C LYS A 167 -3.19 4.39 15.64
N VAL A 168 -3.10 3.11 15.31
CA VAL A 168 -3.62 2.55 14.05
C VAL A 168 -4.79 1.63 14.36
N THR A 169 -5.91 1.83 13.66
CA THR A 169 -7.12 0.98 13.79
C THR A 169 -7.63 0.57 12.43
N VAL A 170 -8.05 -0.69 12.29
CA VAL A 170 -8.55 -1.26 11.03
C VAL A 170 -9.95 -1.81 11.22
N ARG A 171 -10.84 -1.60 10.25
CA ARG A 171 -12.21 -2.13 10.24
C ARG A 171 -12.61 -2.63 8.84
N PRO A 172 -13.13 -3.86 8.69
CA PRO A 172 -13.19 -4.91 9.71
C PRO A 172 -11.79 -5.42 10.09
N THR A 173 -11.64 -6.11 11.22
CA THR A 173 -10.36 -6.73 11.62
C THR A 173 -10.11 -8.09 10.95
N GLU A 174 -11.11 -8.58 10.21
CA GLU A 174 -11.07 -9.85 9.49
C GLU A 174 -11.74 -9.69 8.13
N LEU A 175 -11.16 -10.31 7.09
CA LEU A 175 -11.71 -10.35 5.75
C LEU A 175 -12.00 -11.81 5.40
N VAL A 176 -13.23 -12.10 5.00
CA VAL A 176 -13.69 -13.47 4.71
C VAL A 176 -14.09 -13.53 3.24
N PHE A 177 -13.20 -14.07 2.41
CA PHE A 177 -13.43 -14.24 0.98
C PHE A 177 -14.13 -15.58 0.73
N ASP A 178 -15.04 -15.60 -0.22
CA ASP A 178 -15.74 -16.81 -0.67
C ASP A 178 -15.76 -16.83 -2.21
N PRO A 179 -16.19 -17.94 -2.86
CA PRO A 179 -16.21 -18.05 -4.32
C PRO A 179 -17.09 -17.02 -5.08
N VAL A 180 -17.83 -16.17 -4.37
CA VAL A 180 -18.62 -15.07 -4.92
C VAL A 180 -17.93 -13.73 -4.62
N ASN A 181 -17.45 -13.55 -3.39
CA ASN A 181 -16.83 -12.33 -2.89
C ASN A 181 -15.30 -12.40 -2.99
N HIS A 182 -14.78 -12.14 -4.19
CA HIS A 182 -13.32 -12.17 -4.45
C HIS A 182 -12.59 -10.89 -4.05
N SER A 183 -13.31 -9.78 -3.85
CA SER A 183 -12.74 -8.49 -3.47
C SER A 183 -13.46 -7.93 -2.26
N LEU A 184 -12.71 -7.52 -1.24
CA LEU A 184 -13.26 -6.95 -0.02
C LEU A 184 -12.53 -5.66 0.33
N SER A 185 -13.25 -4.73 0.94
CA SER A 185 -12.70 -3.45 1.38
C SER A 185 -12.55 -3.39 2.89
N TYR A 186 -11.56 -2.62 3.33
CA TYR A 186 -11.38 -2.25 4.72
C TYR A 186 -10.97 -0.78 4.83
N GLU A 187 -11.23 -0.21 5.98
CA GLU A 187 -10.77 1.12 6.36
C GLU A 187 -9.65 1.00 7.38
N ILE A 188 -8.64 1.84 7.22
CA ILE A 188 -7.53 1.98 8.16
C ILE A 188 -7.43 3.44 8.58
N THR A 189 -7.44 3.67 9.88
CA THR A 189 -7.36 5.00 10.50
C THR A 189 -6.06 5.13 11.27
N PHE A 190 -5.35 6.23 11.02
CA PHE A 190 -4.15 6.66 11.70
C PHE A 190 -4.46 7.90 12.53
N ALA A 191 -4.25 7.85 13.83
CA ALA A 191 -4.44 8.97 14.73
C ALA A 191 -3.13 9.33 15.44
N SER A 192 -2.67 10.58 15.28
CA SER A 192 -1.52 11.10 16.04
C SER A 192 -1.87 11.16 17.53
N ILE A 193 -0.96 10.71 18.39
CA ILE A 193 -1.13 10.80 19.84
C ILE A 193 -0.68 12.20 20.29
N ALA A 194 -1.39 12.86 21.21
CA ALA A 194 -1.01 14.20 21.65
C ALA A 194 0.42 14.21 22.24
N GLY A 195 1.26 15.16 21.82
CA GLY A 195 2.66 15.27 22.24
C GLY A 195 3.64 14.35 21.49
N SER A 196 3.17 13.59 20.50
CA SER A 196 3.95 12.55 19.81
C SER A 196 4.84 13.06 18.68
N LYS A 197 5.86 13.88 18.99
CA LYS A 197 6.99 14.29 18.11
C LYS A 197 6.85 15.67 17.43
N ALA A 198 8.03 16.23 17.12
CA ALA A 198 8.20 17.50 16.42
C ALA A 198 7.97 17.34 14.91
N ALA A 199 7.56 18.44 14.26
CA ALA A 199 7.46 18.51 12.81
C ALA A 199 8.83 18.23 12.14
N GLY A 200 8.80 17.64 10.96
CA GLY A 200 10.00 17.16 10.24
C GLY A 200 10.47 15.76 10.65
N THR A 201 9.72 15.05 11.51
CA THR A 201 10.04 13.68 11.89
C THR A 201 9.22 12.65 11.13
N HIS A 202 9.77 11.44 11.04
CA HIS A 202 9.13 10.29 10.39
C HIS A 202 9.07 9.10 11.34
N GLN A 203 7.98 8.35 11.28
CA GLN A 203 7.81 7.11 12.02
C GLN A 203 7.25 6.03 11.09
N PHE A 204 7.63 4.78 11.36
CA PHE A 204 7.38 3.67 10.44
C PHE A 204 6.73 2.51 11.16
N GLY A 205 5.92 1.76 10.42
CA GLY A 205 5.24 0.57 10.90
C GLY A 205 4.79 -0.30 9.73
N SER A 206 3.85 -1.19 9.97
CA SER A 206 3.23 -2.01 8.94
C SER A 206 1.87 -2.54 9.35
N ILE A 207 1.09 -2.91 8.34
CA ILE A 207 -0.10 -3.74 8.46
C ILE A 207 0.12 -5.01 7.65
N SER A 208 -0.24 -6.17 8.20
CA SER A 208 -0.24 -7.44 7.50
C SER A 208 -1.62 -8.07 7.55
N TRP A 209 -2.08 -8.64 6.44
CA TRP A 209 -3.20 -9.59 6.44
C TRP A 209 -2.64 -11.00 6.38
N THR A 210 -3.06 -11.87 7.30
CA THR A 210 -2.60 -13.26 7.36
C THR A 210 -3.76 -14.25 7.45
N ASP A 211 -3.67 -15.32 6.67
CA ASP A 211 -4.55 -16.51 6.78
C ASP A 211 -3.82 -17.70 7.43
N GLY A 212 -2.60 -17.47 7.95
CA GLY A 212 -1.70 -18.50 8.50
C GLY A 212 -0.75 -19.13 7.48
N VAL A 213 -0.97 -18.90 6.18
CA VAL A 213 -0.12 -19.39 5.07
C VAL A 213 0.53 -18.23 4.33
N HIS A 214 -0.28 -17.25 3.95
CA HIS A 214 0.13 -16.02 3.29
C HIS A 214 0.26 -14.89 4.31
N GLU A 215 1.25 -14.02 4.10
CA GLU A 215 1.38 -12.75 4.82
C GLU A 215 1.43 -11.61 3.79
N VAL A 216 0.39 -10.77 3.79
CA VAL A 216 0.23 -9.65 2.86
C VAL A 216 0.60 -8.37 3.57
N ARG A 217 1.89 -8.02 3.54
CA ARG A 217 2.46 -6.94 4.37
C ARG A 217 2.58 -5.62 3.62
N SER A 218 1.94 -4.56 4.13
CA SER A 218 2.07 -3.19 3.61
C SER A 218 2.86 -2.30 4.59
N PRO A 219 3.93 -1.62 4.16
CA PRO A 219 4.64 -0.67 5.02
C PRO A 219 3.83 0.61 5.22
N VAL A 220 4.00 1.21 6.41
CA VAL A 220 3.42 2.50 6.79
C VAL A 220 4.55 3.49 7.05
N ALA A 221 4.44 4.69 6.47
CA ALA A 221 5.29 5.84 6.78
C ALA A 221 4.43 7.02 7.20
N ILE A 222 4.69 7.54 8.40
CA ILE A 222 4.03 8.72 8.96
C ILE A 222 5.01 9.89 8.88
N THR A 223 4.53 11.05 8.44
CA THR A 223 5.30 12.29 8.38
C THR A 223 4.54 13.41 9.09
N TRP A 224 5.15 14.03 10.09
CA TRP A 224 4.62 15.25 10.68
C TRP A 224 5.17 16.45 9.92
N ARG A 225 4.30 17.24 9.28
CA ARG A 225 4.68 18.49 8.60
C ARG A 225 4.28 19.70 9.43
N TYR A 226 5.03 20.78 9.28
CA TYR A 226 4.60 22.09 9.77
C TYR A 226 3.32 22.49 9.04
N SER A 227 2.30 22.92 9.78
CA SER A 227 1.17 23.62 9.17
C SER A 227 1.69 24.95 8.60
N LEU A 228 1.49 25.17 7.30
CA LEU A 228 1.87 26.43 6.63
C LEU A 228 0.89 27.58 6.94
N VAL A 229 -0.06 27.40 7.87
CA VAL A 229 -1.11 28.39 8.19
C VAL A 229 -0.64 29.41 9.25
N SER A 230 0.66 29.69 9.34
CA SER A 230 1.20 30.78 10.16
C SER A 230 2.04 31.73 9.31
N SER A 231 1.42 32.29 8.28
CA SER A 231 1.86 33.52 7.62
C SER A 231 0.73 34.12 6.79
N MET A 232 -0.25 34.73 7.46
CA MET A 232 -1.00 35.88 6.96
C MET A 232 -1.23 36.83 8.13
#